data_AF-A0A924SX16-F1
#
_entry.id   AF-A0A924SX16-F1
#
_cell.length_a   1.000
_cell.length_b   1.000
_cell.length_c   1.000
_cell.angle_alpha   90.00
_cell.angle_beta   90.00
_cell.angle_gamma   90.00
#
_symmetry.space_group_name_H-M   'P 1'
#
loop_
_entity.id
_entity.type
_entity.pdbx_description
1 polymer ?
#
loop_
_entity_poly.entity_id
_entity_poly.type
_entity_poly.pdbx_seq_one_letter_code
_entity_poly.pdbx_strand_id
1 'polypeptide(L)'
;MRAEKVRSSTTSARKTSSSKAVKAAQAQPKTDPLYVIFEQHLFHFQESDSDRKTFILAIVSDYLSYLRKKNITVPRSLEQPIVEELATQVNVMLVKKIYGCLSIADYQNNLPGSVKKRARTRYSKLAVG
;
A
#
# COMPACT_ATOMS: atom_id res chain seq x y z
N MET A 1 38.56 38.32 54.61
CA MET A 1 37.44 39.30 54.69
C MET A 1 36.81 39.45 53.32
N ARG A 2 35.48 39.61 53.31
CA ARG A 2 34.56 39.65 52.16
C ARG A 2 34.77 40.84 51.20
N ALA A 3 34.47 40.62 49.91
CA ALA A 3 33.84 41.56 48.95
C ALA A 3 33.88 40.85 47.57
N GLU A 4 32.96 40.92 46.62
CA GLU A 4 31.59 41.46 46.53
C GLU A 4 31.02 40.92 45.20
N LYS A 5 29.76 40.50 45.20
CA LYS A 5 29.05 39.93 44.04
C LYS A 5 28.27 41.04 43.36
N VAL A 6 28.63 41.41 42.13
CA VAL A 6 27.95 42.44 41.34
C VAL A 6 27.14 41.80 40.20
N ARG A 7 25.87 42.23 40.10
CA ARG A 7 24.84 41.91 39.07
C ARG A 7 25.21 42.60 37.74
N SER A 8 24.74 42.22 36.54
CA SER A 8 23.42 42.57 35.94
C SER A 8 23.41 42.03 34.49
N SER A 9 22.46 41.18 34.08
CA SER A 9 21.28 41.46 33.22
C SER A 9 21.54 42.01 31.80
N THR A 10 21.11 41.23 30.79
CA THR A 10 20.16 41.56 29.68
C THR A 10 20.67 41.06 28.32
N THR A 11 19.97 40.07 27.73
CA THR A 11 19.62 40.15 26.31
C THR A 11 18.32 39.38 26.04
N SER A 12 17.35 40.14 25.57
CA SER A 12 16.03 39.75 25.10
C SER A 12 16.11 39.50 23.59
N ALA A 13 15.53 38.42 23.09
CA ALA A 13 15.13 38.15 21.68
C ALA A 13 14.97 36.62 21.54
N ARG A 14 13.99 36.02 20.86
CA ARG A 14 12.94 36.49 19.97
C ARG A 14 11.92 35.36 19.84
N LYS A 15 10.65 35.68 20.06
CA LYS A 15 9.50 34.82 19.81
C LYS A 15 9.11 35.01 18.33
N THR A 16 9.24 33.96 17.52
CA THR A 16 8.57 33.82 16.20
C THR A 16 8.20 32.34 16.09
N SER A 17 7.00 31.91 16.48
CA SER A 17 5.78 31.86 15.66
C SER A 17 6.00 31.34 14.23
N SER A 18 5.15 30.36 13.87
CA SER A 18 4.90 29.80 12.54
C SER A 18 5.69 28.55 12.10
N SER A 19 5.55 27.47 12.86
CA SER A 19 5.53 26.14 12.23
C SER A 19 4.24 26.01 11.42
N LYS A 20 4.30 26.54 10.19
CA LYS A 20 3.30 26.46 9.13
C LYS A 20 2.80 25.01 9.06
N ALA A 21 1.51 24.80 9.33
CA ALA A 21 0.82 23.56 9.03
C ALA A 21 1.06 23.26 7.55
N VAL A 22 1.85 22.21 7.29
CA VAL A 22 2.01 21.66 5.95
C VAL A 22 0.64 21.11 5.59
N LYS A 23 -0.13 21.87 4.81
CA LYS A 23 -1.35 21.39 4.17
C LYS A 23 -0.98 20.09 3.46
N ALA A 24 -1.47 18.97 3.99
CA ALA A 24 -1.44 17.70 3.29
C ALA A 24 -2.12 17.92 1.94
N ALA A 25 -1.33 18.01 0.88
CA ALA A 25 -1.85 17.90 -0.47
C ALA A 25 -2.58 16.57 -0.51
N GLN A 26 -3.90 16.62 -0.68
CA GLN A 26 -4.72 15.45 -0.92
C GLN A 26 -4.23 14.85 -2.23
N ALA A 27 -3.26 13.95 -2.14
CA ALA A 27 -2.83 13.14 -3.26
C ALA A 27 -4.06 12.36 -3.69
N GLN A 28 -4.61 12.70 -4.86
CA GLN A 28 -5.54 11.84 -5.58
C GLN A 28 -4.98 10.42 -5.50
N PRO A 29 -5.79 9.40 -5.15
CA PRO A 29 -5.29 8.04 -5.00
C PRO A 29 -4.70 7.64 -6.36
N LYS A 30 -3.37 7.71 -6.48
CA LYS A 30 -2.66 7.25 -7.67
C LYS A 30 -2.91 5.76 -7.72
N THR A 31 -3.82 5.35 -8.60
CA THR A 31 -4.08 3.94 -8.87
C THR A 31 -2.76 3.29 -9.28
N ASP A 32 -2.40 2.20 -8.61
CA ASP A 32 -1.16 1.48 -8.88
C ASP A 32 -1.12 1.03 -10.35
N PRO A 33 -0.11 1.43 -11.15
CA PRO A 33 -0.02 1.04 -12.55
C PRO A 33 0.01 -0.48 -12.75
N LEU A 34 0.61 -1.24 -11.82
CA LEU A 34 0.63 -2.70 -11.89
C LEU A 34 -0.81 -3.26 -11.79
N TYR A 35 -1.62 -2.69 -10.90
CA TYR A 35 -3.02 -3.06 -10.74
C TYR A 35 -3.85 -2.72 -11.98
N VAL A 36 -3.62 -1.55 -12.60
CA VAL A 36 -4.33 -1.18 -13.84
C VAL A 36 -4.01 -2.15 -14.97
N ILE A 37 -2.73 -2.50 -15.16
CA ILE A 37 -2.32 -3.47 -16.19
C ILE A 37 -2.92 -4.84 -15.91
N PHE A 38 -2.88 -5.30 -14.65
CA PHE A 38 -3.51 -6.55 -14.24
C PHE A 38 -5.01 -6.62 -14.57
N GLU A 39 -5.79 -5.59 -14.24
CA GLU A 39 -7.23 -5.55 -14.56
C GLU A 39 -7.50 -5.53 -16.07
N GLN A 40 -6.65 -4.85 -16.85
CA GLN A 40 -6.76 -4.88 -18.32
C GLN A 40 -6.54 -6.29 -18.87
N HIS A 41 -5.53 -7.01 -18.37
CA HIS A 41 -5.28 -8.39 -18.75
C HIS A 41 -6.43 -9.32 -18.34
N LEU A 42 -7.01 -9.12 -17.15
CA LEU A 42 -8.21 -9.86 -16.72
C LEU A 42 -9.44 -9.56 -17.59
N PHE A 43 -9.66 -8.32 -17.97
CA PHE A 43 -10.82 -7.93 -18.78
C PHE A 43 -10.76 -8.54 -20.19
N HIS A 44 -9.55 -8.63 -20.76
CA HIS A 44 -9.32 -9.27 -22.06
C HIS A 44 -9.04 -10.77 -21.97
N PHE A 45 -9.20 -11.39 -20.79
CA PHE A 45 -8.99 -12.81 -20.57
C PHE A 45 -10.13 -13.62 -21.22
N GLN A 46 -10.13 -13.67 -22.55
CA GLN A 46 -11.07 -14.45 -23.37
C GLN A 46 -10.49 -15.81 -23.78
N GLU A 47 -9.17 -15.99 -23.66
CA GLU A 47 -8.48 -17.24 -23.98
C GLU A 47 -8.44 -18.18 -22.77
N SER A 48 -9.36 -19.15 -22.75
CA SER A 48 -9.47 -20.20 -21.73
C SER A 48 -8.25 -21.13 -21.63
N ASP A 49 -7.36 -21.12 -22.63
CA ASP A 49 -6.21 -22.02 -22.73
C ASP A 49 -4.87 -21.41 -22.28
N SER A 50 -4.87 -20.16 -21.83
CA SER A 50 -3.63 -19.53 -21.36
C SER A 50 -3.24 -20.06 -19.96
N ASP A 51 -2.06 -20.69 -19.86
CA ASP A 51 -1.52 -21.12 -18.58
C ASP A 51 -1.32 -19.93 -17.64
N ARG A 52 -1.59 -20.14 -16.34
CA ARG A 52 -1.46 -19.13 -15.28
C ARG A 52 -0.08 -18.48 -15.28
N LYS A 53 0.98 -19.24 -15.55
CA LYS A 53 2.35 -18.71 -15.62
C LYS A 53 2.50 -17.72 -16.76
N THR A 54 1.97 -18.05 -17.93
CA THR A 54 2.00 -17.19 -19.12
C THR A 54 1.24 -15.89 -18.87
N PHE A 55 0.06 -15.96 -18.24
CA PHE A 55 -0.71 -14.78 -17.86
C PHE A 55 0.08 -13.84 -16.93
N ILE A 56 0.69 -14.40 -15.88
CA ILE A 56 1.49 -13.61 -14.93
C ILE A 56 2.68 -12.95 -15.63
N LEU A 57 3.43 -13.70 -16.44
CA LEU A 57 4.60 -13.18 -17.14
C LEU A 57 4.24 -12.09 -18.15
N ALA A 58 3.09 -12.18 -18.82
CA ALA A 58 2.59 -11.15 -19.73
C ALA A 58 2.38 -9.81 -18.99
N ILE A 59 1.73 -9.83 -17.83
CA ILE A 59 1.52 -8.64 -17.00
C ILE A 59 2.85 -8.04 -16.53
N VAL A 60 3.78 -8.87 -16.05
CA VAL A 60 5.09 -8.41 -15.59
C VAL A 60 5.86 -7.76 -16.74
N SER A 61 5.87 -8.37 -17.92
CA SER A 61 6.50 -7.82 -19.13
C SER A 61 5.93 -6.45 -19.51
N ASP A 62 4.60 -6.32 -19.48
CA ASP A 62 3.92 -5.05 -19.79
C ASP A 62 4.23 -3.97 -18.74
N TYR A 63 4.29 -4.34 -17.47
CA TYR A 63 4.66 -3.41 -16.40
C TYR A 63 6.12 -2.93 -16.55
N LEU A 64 7.07 -3.81 -16.83
CA LEU A 64 8.46 -3.42 -17.10
C LEU A 64 8.56 -2.54 -18.36
N SER A 65 7.73 -2.81 -19.36
CA SER A 65 7.64 -1.97 -20.56
C SER A 65 7.05 -0.59 -20.25
N TYR A 66 6.07 -0.51 -19.35
CA TYR A 66 5.55 0.75 -18.83
C TYR A 66 6.62 1.55 -18.08
N LEU A 67 7.41 0.92 -17.21
CA LEU A 67 8.52 1.58 -16.49
C LEU A 67 9.55 2.17 -17.46
N ARG A 68 9.95 1.41 -18.49
CA ARG A 68 10.86 1.89 -19.54
C ARG A 68 10.30 3.10 -20.28
N LYS A 69 9.00 3.10 -20.63
CA LYS A 69 8.32 4.26 -21.24
C LYS A 69 8.28 5.49 -20.33
N LYS A 70 8.42 5.31 -19.02
CA LYS A 70 8.52 6.39 -18.01
C LYS A 70 9.97 6.80 -17.70
N ASN A 71 10.95 6.32 -18.49
CA ASN A 71 12.38 6.52 -18.25
C ASN A 71 12.86 5.97 -16.90
N ILE A 72 12.19 4.94 -16.37
CA ILE A 72 12.62 4.20 -15.19
C ILE A 72 13.35 2.94 -15.68
N THR A 73 14.66 2.91 -15.49
CA THR A 73 15.51 1.81 -15.93
C THR A 73 15.86 0.91 -14.75
N VAL A 74 15.69 -0.39 -14.93
CA VAL A 74 16.09 -1.39 -13.93
C VAL A 74 17.52 -1.84 -14.23
N PRO A 75 18.45 -1.84 -13.25
CA PRO A 75 19.78 -2.40 -13.44
C PRO A 75 19.70 -3.89 -13.79
N ARG A 76 20.51 -4.34 -14.75
CA ARG A 76 20.49 -5.74 -15.24
C ARG A 76 20.69 -6.78 -14.13
N SER A 77 21.48 -6.46 -13.11
CA SER A 77 21.68 -7.33 -11.93
C SER A 77 20.42 -7.51 -11.08
N LEU A 78 19.46 -6.59 -11.17
CA LEU A 78 18.22 -6.59 -10.39
C LEU A 78 17.00 -7.00 -11.23
N GLU A 79 17.12 -7.14 -12.54
CA GLU A 79 16.01 -7.51 -13.42
C GLU A 79 15.35 -8.82 -12.98
N GLN A 80 16.13 -9.87 -12.78
CA GLN A 80 15.60 -11.19 -12.41
C GLN A 80 14.89 -11.17 -11.02
N PRO A 81 15.50 -10.66 -9.94
CA PRO A 81 14.81 -10.51 -8.65
C PRO A 81 13.52 -9.68 -8.74
N ILE A 82 13.51 -8.62 -9.53
CA ILE A 82 12.33 -7.76 -9.71
C ILE A 82 11.22 -8.50 -10.46
N VAL A 83 11.57 -9.27 -11.50
CA VAL A 83 10.60 -10.11 -12.22
C VAL A 83 9.96 -11.14 -11.28
N GLU A 84 10.75 -11.80 -10.43
CA GLU A 84 10.26 -12.79 -9.47
C GLU A 84 9.33 -12.19 -8.41
N GLU A 85 9.69 -11.03 -7.86
CA GLU A 85 8.87 -10.30 -6.89
C GLU A 85 7.56 -9.83 -7.53
N LEU A 86 7.61 -9.23 -8.72
CA LEU A 86 6.42 -8.79 -9.45
C LEU A 86 5.50 -9.97 -9.80
N ALA A 87 6.07 -11.09 -10.25
CA ALA A 87 5.30 -12.29 -10.53
C ALA A 87 4.57 -12.79 -9.28
N THR A 88 5.22 -12.75 -8.12
CA THR A 88 4.63 -13.11 -6.84
C THR A 88 3.48 -12.17 -6.47
N GLN A 89 3.65 -10.86 -6.65
CA GLN A 89 2.60 -9.87 -6.38
C GLN A 89 1.38 -10.07 -7.29
N VAL A 90 1.60 -10.21 -8.60
CA VAL A 90 0.52 -10.48 -9.58
C VAL A 90 -0.19 -11.79 -9.25
N ASN A 91 0.56 -12.81 -8.84
CA ASN A 91 -0.02 -14.08 -8.41
C ASN A 91 -0.95 -13.92 -7.20
N VAL A 92 -0.54 -13.14 -6.20
CA VAL A 92 -1.39 -12.83 -5.04
C VAL A 92 -2.64 -12.05 -5.46
N MET A 93 -2.51 -11.09 -6.37
CA MET A 93 -3.64 -10.32 -6.91
C MET A 93 -4.63 -11.22 -7.65
N LEU A 94 -4.13 -12.14 -8.48
CA LEU A 94 -4.94 -13.10 -9.22
C LEU A 94 -5.72 -14.02 -8.26
N VAL A 95 -5.04 -14.59 -7.26
CA VAL A 95 -5.69 -15.44 -6.26
C VAL A 95 -6.74 -14.65 -5.48
N LYS A 96 -6.44 -13.41 -5.07
CA LYS A 96 -7.42 -12.53 -4.42
C LYS A 96 -8.62 -12.21 -5.32
N LYS A 97 -8.41 -12.11 -6.63
CA LYS A 97 -9.50 -11.84 -7.57
C LYS A 97 -10.42 -13.07 -7.72
N ILE A 98 -9.85 -14.26 -7.84
CA ILE A 98 -10.61 -15.51 -8.06
C ILE A 98 -11.32 -15.96 -6.77
N TYR A 99 -10.61 -15.93 -5.64
CA TYR A 99 -11.10 -16.51 -4.37
C TYR A 99 -11.54 -15.46 -3.34
N GLY A 100 -11.29 -14.17 -3.59
CA GLY A 100 -11.59 -13.10 -2.66
C GLY A 100 -10.57 -12.97 -1.52
N CYS A 101 -11.06 -12.81 -0.28
CA CYS A 101 -10.21 -12.62 0.89
C CYS A 101 -9.43 -13.91 1.21
N LEU A 102 -8.11 -13.89 1.00
CA LEU A 102 -7.24 -15.06 1.19
C LEU A 102 -7.10 -15.55 2.64
N SER A 103 -7.35 -14.68 3.63
CA SER A 103 -7.27 -15.04 5.03
C SER A 103 -8.53 -14.67 5.81
N ILE A 104 -8.81 -15.41 6.88
CA ILE A 104 -9.87 -15.10 7.84
C ILE A 104 -9.68 -13.68 8.40
N ALA A 105 -8.42 -13.27 8.62
CA ALA A 105 -8.09 -11.93 9.07
C ALA A 105 -8.46 -10.86 8.02
N ASP A 106 -8.16 -11.08 6.75
CA ASP A 106 -8.52 -10.16 5.66
C ASP A 106 -10.05 -10.06 5.52
N TYR A 107 -10.75 -11.19 5.59
CA TYR A 107 -12.20 -11.21 5.57
C TYR A 107 -12.76 -10.42 6.76
N GLN A 108 -12.30 -10.70 7.98
CA GLN A 108 -12.71 -9.98 9.18
C GLN A 108 -12.42 -8.49 9.06
N ASN A 109 -11.27 -8.07 8.53
CA ASN A 109 -10.92 -6.67 8.42
C ASN A 109 -11.77 -5.91 7.40
N ASN A 110 -12.14 -6.56 6.29
CA ASN A 110 -12.92 -5.97 5.21
C ASN A 110 -14.45 -6.12 5.36
N LEU A 111 -14.92 -6.78 6.44
CA LEU A 111 -16.35 -6.84 6.74
C LEU A 111 -16.91 -5.44 7.07
N PRO A 112 -18.10 -5.07 6.53
CA PRO A 112 -18.79 -3.86 6.92
C PRO A 112 -19.02 -3.82 8.43
N GLY A 113 -18.87 -2.64 9.04
CA GLY A 113 -19.03 -2.48 10.49
C GLY A 113 -20.39 -2.96 11.04
N SER A 114 -21.43 -2.94 10.20
CA SER A 114 -22.76 -3.49 10.51
C SER A 114 -22.75 -5.01 10.71
N VAL A 115 -21.99 -5.74 9.88
CA VAL A 115 -21.85 -7.20 9.96
C VAL A 115 -21.05 -7.60 11.19
N LYS A 116 -19.97 -6.85 11.51
CA LYS A 116 -19.17 -7.05 12.74
C LYS A 116 -20.02 -6.90 14.00
N LYS A 117 -20.83 -5.84 14.09
CA LYS A 117 -21.73 -5.61 15.25
C LYS A 117 -22.77 -6.73 15.41
N ARG A 118 -23.34 -7.21 14.30
CA ARG A 118 -24.34 -8.29 14.29
C ARG A 118 -23.76 -9.65 14.66
N ALA A 119 -22.54 -9.96 14.20
CA ALA A 119 -21.85 -11.19 14.58
C ALA A 119 -21.55 -11.21 16.08
N ARG A 120 -20.99 -10.11 16.61
CA ARG A 120 -20.63 -10.00 18.04
C ARG A 120 -21.82 -10.17 18.98
N THR A 121 -22.99 -9.63 18.62
CA THR A 121 -24.25 -9.80 19.40
C THR A 121 -24.83 -11.21 19.34
N ARG A 122 -24.52 -12.00 18.30
CA ARG A 122 -24.94 -13.40 18.21
C ARG A 122 -24.02 -14.31 19.00
N TYR A 123 -22.70 -14.12 18.89
CA TYR A 123 -21.73 -14.93 19.62
C TYR A 123 -21.71 -14.61 21.12
N SER A 124 -22.03 -13.38 21.55
CA SER A 124 -22.18 -13.07 22.97
C SER A 124 -23.33 -13.82 23.65
N LYS A 125 -24.32 -14.29 22.88
CA LYS A 125 -25.43 -15.11 23.40
C LYS A 125 -25.07 -16.59 23.52
N LEU A 126 -23.96 -17.03 22.92
CA LEU A 126 -23.48 -18.41 22.96
C LEU A 126 -22.44 -18.63 24.07
N ALA A 127 -21.85 -17.55 24.61
CA ALA A 127 -20.85 -17.61 25.68
C ALA A 127 -21.45 -17.57 27.10
N VAL A 128 -22.77 -17.49 27.22
CA VAL A 128 -23.50 -17.57 28.48
C VAL A 128 -24.35 -18.84 28.42
N GLY A 129 -23.70 -19.97 28.67
CA GLY A 129 -24.28 -21.31 28.73
C GLY A 129 -23.35 -22.21 29.51
#